data_AF-A0A2E7TIN1-F1
#
_entry.id   AF-A0A2E7TIN1-F1
#
_cell.length_a   1.000
_cell.length_b   1.000
_cell.length_c   1.000
_cell.angle_alpha   90.00
_cell.angle_beta   90.00
_cell.angle_gamma   90.00
#
_symmetry.space_group_name_H-M   'P 1'
#
loop_
_entity.id
_entity.type
_entity.pdbx_description
1 polymer ?
#
loop_
_entity_poly.entity_id
_entity_poly.type
_entity_poly.pdbx_seq_one_letter_code
_entity_poly.pdbx_strand_id
1 'polypeptide(L)'
;MDLNKVNIEKLPADVRRTFKRLRLLHAQKKIQNKAKNDFLSFVKCVWPEFIEGSHHRHIAEKFNKLASGEIKRLIVNMPPRHTKSEFASFLLPAWMVGRRPKLKIIQATHTGELAIRFGRKAKNLIDSPEYQKIFETTLQEDSKAAGRWETAQGGEYFAAGVGGSITGRGADLLIIDDPHSEQDALSENSLEAAYEWYTSGPRQRLQPGASIVLVMTRWSTKDLTAKLLKQQKEVKGDQWDIVEFPAILDHGPKPEPVWPQYWKLDELEKVKATLPVGKWNAQWMQRPTSEEGAIIKREWWRAYTQDKIPALQHVIQSYDTAYLKKETADFSAITTWGIFYPNEDSGANLILLDALKGRWEFPELRRRALQQYKYWQPETVIVEAKASGLPLLYELRQMDIPVVSFTPSKGNDKHSRINAVAPLFESGMIWAPDQKFAEEVIEECAAFPHGDHDDLVDTMTQAVMRFRQGGLIKHPEDYVDEKQQPRRKVYY
;
A
#
# COMPACT_ATOMS: atom_id res chain seq x y z
N MET A 1 -7.91 -36.23 -40.55
CA MET A 1 -9.27 -36.64 -40.15
C MET A 1 -9.70 -35.83 -38.95
N ASP A 2 -10.85 -35.15 -39.02
CA ASP A 2 -11.43 -34.47 -37.87
C ASP A 2 -12.10 -35.49 -36.95
N LEU A 3 -11.38 -35.88 -35.88
CA LEU A 3 -11.82 -36.92 -34.93
C LEU A 3 -13.09 -36.54 -34.16
N ASN A 4 -13.53 -35.27 -34.24
CA ASN A 4 -14.77 -34.79 -33.63
C ASN A 4 -16.02 -35.09 -34.48
N LYS A 5 -15.85 -35.45 -35.76
CA LYS A 5 -16.95 -35.76 -36.70
C LYS A 5 -17.23 -37.26 -36.87
N VAL A 6 -16.53 -38.12 -36.12
CA VAL A 6 -16.70 -39.58 -36.21
C VAL A 6 -17.95 -39.99 -35.41
N ASN A 7 -18.97 -40.51 -36.09
CA ASN A 7 -20.17 -41.04 -35.44
C ASN A 7 -19.85 -42.37 -34.72
N ILE A 8 -19.67 -42.27 -33.41
CA ILE A 8 -19.25 -43.37 -32.52
C ILE A 8 -20.43 -44.23 -32.01
N GLU A 9 -21.68 -43.83 -32.27
CA GLU A 9 -22.88 -44.53 -31.78
C GLU A 9 -23.16 -45.85 -32.53
N LYS A 10 -22.60 -46.01 -33.72
CA LYS A 10 -22.71 -47.24 -34.52
C LYS A 10 -21.59 -48.26 -34.26
N LEU A 11 -20.60 -47.91 -33.41
CA LEU A 11 -19.49 -48.81 -33.11
C LEU A 11 -19.86 -49.81 -32.01
N PRO A 12 -19.36 -51.07 -32.09
CA PRO A 12 -19.41 -52.05 -31.01
C PRO A 12 -18.89 -51.49 -29.67
N ALA A 13 -19.41 -51.98 -28.54
CA ALA A 13 -19.17 -51.39 -27.22
C ALA A 13 -17.68 -51.40 -26.80
N ASP A 14 -16.97 -52.47 -27.12
CA ASP A 14 -15.53 -52.68 -26.95
C ASP A 14 -14.69 -51.72 -27.81
N VAL A 15 -15.08 -51.55 -29.07
CA VAL A 15 -14.44 -50.61 -30.01
C VAL A 15 -14.70 -49.17 -29.59
N ARG A 16 -15.91 -48.85 -29.11
CA ARG A 16 -16.27 -47.53 -28.56
C ARG A 16 -15.45 -47.20 -27.31
N ARG A 17 -15.26 -48.16 -26.40
CA ARG A 17 -14.43 -47.98 -25.19
C ARG A 17 -12.97 -47.74 -25.56
N THR A 18 -12.44 -48.53 -26.50
CA THR A 18 -11.06 -48.39 -27.00
C THR A 18 -10.86 -47.06 -27.72
N PHE A 19 -11.80 -46.66 -28.59
CA PHE A 19 -11.77 -45.37 -29.28
C PHE A 19 -11.81 -44.19 -28.31
N LYS A 20 -12.69 -44.22 -27.29
CA LYS A 20 -12.73 -43.18 -26.23
C LYS A 20 -11.39 -43.10 -25.49
N ARG A 21 -10.79 -44.23 -25.14
CA ARG A 21 -9.47 -44.30 -24.48
C ARG A 21 -8.37 -43.71 -25.36
N LEU A 22 -8.28 -44.13 -26.61
CA LEU A 22 -7.29 -43.63 -27.57
C LEU A 22 -7.48 -42.14 -27.87
N ARG A 23 -8.73 -41.66 -27.96
CA ARG A 23 -9.04 -40.24 -28.14
C ARG A 23 -8.57 -39.41 -26.95
N LEU A 24 -8.77 -39.90 -25.72
CA LEU A 24 -8.29 -39.26 -24.51
C LEU A 24 -6.76 -39.24 -24.45
N LEU A 25 -6.10 -40.36 -24.77
CA LEU A 25 -4.63 -40.43 -24.88
C LEU A 25 -4.08 -39.48 -25.96
N HIS A 26 -4.74 -39.38 -27.11
CA HIS A 26 -4.33 -38.48 -28.17
C HIS A 26 -4.49 -37.02 -27.76
N ALA A 27 -5.60 -36.66 -27.10
CA ALA A 27 -5.81 -35.32 -26.55
C ALA A 27 -4.74 -34.98 -25.49
N GLN A 28 -4.44 -35.90 -24.58
CA GLN A 28 -3.38 -35.75 -23.59
C GLN A 28 -2.01 -35.54 -24.25
N LYS A 29 -1.66 -36.36 -25.25
CA LYS A 29 -0.38 -36.24 -25.97
C LYS A 29 -0.27 -34.93 -26.76
N LYS A 30 -1.39 -34.43 -27.31
CA LYS A 30 -1.45 -33.13 -27.99
C LYS A 30 -1.24 -31.98 -27.00
N ILE A 31 -1.83 -32.06 -25.80
CA ILE A 31 -1.63 -31.06 -24.74
C ILE A 31 -0.19 -31.12 -24.22
N GLN A 32 0.38 -32.31 -24.01
CA GLN A 32 1.79 -32.48 -23.61
C GLN A 32 2.76 -31.86 -24.62
N ASN A 33 2.54 -32.05 -25.92
CA ASN A 33 3.35 -31.42 -26.96
C ASN A 33 3.25 -29.89 -26.93
N LYS A 34 2.06 -29.35 -26.60
CA LYS A 34 1.85 -27.91 -26.46
C LYS A 34 2.45 -27.35 -25.16
N ALA A 35 2.43 -28.13 -24.08
CA ALA A 35 2.90 -27.75 -22.75
C ALA A 35 4.38 -27.33 -22.72
N LYS A 36 5.21 -27.82 -23.65
CA LYS A 36 6.60 -27.36 -23.80
C LYS A 36 6.70 -25.86 -24.12
N ASN A 37 5.76 -25.32 -24.87
CA ASN A 37 5.82 -23.94 -25.40
C ASN A 37 4.67 -23.04 -24.92
N ASP A 38 3.67 -23.58 -24.23
CA ASP A 38 2.51 -22.85 -23.72
C ASP A 38 2.32 -23.10 -22.22
N PHE A 39 2.51 -22.06 -21.41
CA PHE A 39 2.49 -22.12 -19.96
C PHE A 39 1.15 -22.63 -19.41
N LEU A 40 0.02 -22.15 -19.94
CA LEU A 40 -1.29 -22.60 -19.44
C LEU A 40 -1.55 -24.08 -19.73
N SER A 41 -1.07 -24.57 -20.88
CA SER A 41 -1.12 -26.01 -21.20
C SER A 41 -0.25 -26.82 -20.25
N PHE A 42 0.93 -26.31 -19.87
CA PHE A 42 1.76 -26.91 -18.83
C PHE A 42 1.05 -26.98 -17.47
N VAL A 43 0.47 -25.86 -17.00
CA VAL A 43 -0.28 -25.82 -15.73
C VAL A 43 -1.38 -26.89 -15.72
N LYS A 44 -2.17 -27.01 -16.79
CA LYS A 44 -3.22 -28.03 -16.89
C LYS A 44 -2.71 -29.47 -16.88
N CYS A 45 -1.49 -29.72 -17.34
CA CYS A 45 -0.88 -31.04 -17.29
C CYS A 45 -0.44 -31.43 -15.87
N VAL A 46 0.10 -30.47 -15.12
CA VAL A 46 0.71 -30.74 -13.80
C VAL A 46 -0.22 -30.46 -12.62
N TRP A 47 -1.29 -29.69 -12.85
CA TRP A 47 -2.33 -29.38 -11.88
C TRP A 47 -3.72 -29.63 -12.48
N PRO A 48 -4.20 -30.90 -12.48
CA PRO A 48 -5.48 -31.26 -13.11
C PRO A 48 -6.71 -30.61 -12.46
N GLU A 49 -6.65 -30.31 -11.16
CA GLU A 49 -7.73 -29.65 -10.40
C GLU A 49 -7.76 -28.12 -10.58
N PHE A 50 -6.87 -27.57 -11.41
CA PHE A 50 -6.79 -26.14 -11.64
C PHE A 50 -8.08 -25.59 -12.27
N ILE A 51 -8.72 -24.66 -11.57
CA ILE A 51 -9.92 -23.95 -12.06
C ILE A 51 -9.47 -22.74 -12.87
N GLU A 52 -9.59 -22.83 -14.19
CA GLU A 52 -9.18 -21.75 -15.08
C GLU A 52 -10.11 -20.53 -15.01
N GLY A 53 -9.52 -19.34 -15.08
CA GLY A 53 -10.21 -18.04 -15.16
C GLY A 53 -9.66 -17.19 -16.31
N SER A 54 -10.34 -16.10 -16.65
CA SER A 54 -9.91 -15.19 -17.73
C SER A 54 -8.56 -14.53 -17.46
N HIS A 55 -8.33 -14.07 -16.23
CA HIS A 55 -7.06 -13.45 -15.80
C HIS A 55 -5.87 -14.43 -15.91
N HIS A 56 -6.08 -15.72 -15.62
CA HIS A 56 -5.04 -16.73 -15.78
C HIS A 56 -4.54 -16.85 -17.23
N ARG A 57 -5.42 -16.69 -18.22
CA ARG A 57 -5.03 -16.69 -19.64
C ARG A 57 -4.12 -15.52 -19.97
N HIS A 58 -4.45 -14.33 -19.47
CA HIS A 58 -3.66 -13.11 -19.69
C HIS A 58 -2.27 -13.23 -19.07
N ILE A 59 -2.18 -13.74 -17.83
CA ILE A 59 -0.89 -13.96 -17.15
C ILE A 59 -0.08 -15.02 -17.89
N ALA A 60 -0.71 -16.13 -18.29
CA ALA A 60 -0.04 -17.17 -19.06
C ALA A 60 0.50 -16.66 -20.40
N GLU A 61 -0.23 -15.77 -21.09
CA GLU A 61 0.27 -15.13 -22.31
C GLU A 61 1.52 -14.29 -22.02
N LYS A 62 1.52 -13.48 -20.95
CA LYS A 62 2.71 -12.71 -20.56
C LYS A 62 3.88 -13.62 -20.19
N PHE A 63 3.65 -14.73 -19.50
CA PHE A 63 4.71 -15.72 -19.22
C PHE A 63 5.21 -16.42 -20.49
N ASN A 64 4.36 -16.67 -21.48
CA ASN A 64 4.78 -17.16 -22.79
C ASN A 64 5.71 -16.15 -23.49
N LYS A 65 5.35 -14.86 -23.48
CA LYS A 65 6.16 -13.76 -24.01
C LYS A 65 7.49 -13.64 -23.27
N LEU A 66 7.47 -13.73 -21.94
CA LEU A 66 8.66 -13.73 -21.09
C LEU A 66 9.62 -14.87 -21.47
N ALA A 67 9.08 -16.07 -21.67
CA ALA A 67 9.86 -17.25 -22.04
C ALA A 67 10.43 -17.20 -23.47
N SER A 68 9.77 -16.47 -24.38
CA SER A 68 10.29 -16.19 -25.72
C SER A 68 11.33 -15.06 -25.75
N GLY A 69 11.41 -14.26 -24.69
CA GLY A 69 12.29 -13.08 -24.61
C GLY A 69 11.70 -11.80 -25.21
N GLU A 70 10.44 -11.82 -25.67
CA GLU A 70 9.71 -10.64 -26.17
C GLU A 70 9.57 -9.58 -25.07
N ILE A 71 9.32 -10.02 -23.82
CA ILE A 71 9.30 -9.15 -22.64
C ILE A 71 10.33 -9.62 -21.63
N LYS A 72 10.91 -8.68 -20.87
CA LYS A 72 11.94 -8.97 -19.84
C LYS A 72 11.61 -8.42 -18.46
N ARG A 73 10.57 -7.62 -18.34
CA ARG A 73 10.17 -6.92 -17.11
C ARG A 73 8.68 -7.03 -17.00
N LEU A 74 8.21 -7.78 -16.02
CA LEU A 74 6.79 -8.06 -15.83
C LEU A 74 6.42 -7.77 -14.38
N ILE A 75 5.38 -6.96 -14.19
CA ILE A 75 4.70 -6.77 -12.91
C ILE A 75 3.33 -7.42 -13.00
N VAL A 76 2.98 -8.25 -12.01
CA VAL A 76 1.65 -8.85 -11.84
C VAL A 76 1.10 -8.43 -10.50
N ASN A 77 0.18 -7.45 -10.50
CA ASN A 77 -0.56 -7.03 -9.32
C ASN A 77 -1.90 -7.74 -9.27
N MET A 78 -2.16 -8.49 -8.20
CA MET A 78 -3.39 -9.25 -8.06
C MET A 78 -3.82 -9.45 -6.62
N PRO A 79 -5.14 -9.57 -6.37
CA PRO A 79 -5.69 -9.84 -5.05
C PRO A 79 -5.16 -11.13 -4.41
N PRO A 80 -5.20 -11.24 -3.07
CA PRO A 80 -4.97 -12.49 -2.38
C PRO A 80 -5.86 -13.60 -2.93
N ARG A 81 -5.41 -14.86 -2.86
CA ARG A 81 -6.21 -16.04 -3.26
C ARG A 81 -6.68 -16.05 -4.72
N HIS A 82 -5.91 -15.44 -5.61
CA HIS A 82 -6.12 -15.50 -7.08
C HIS A 82 -4.93 -16.13 -7.81
N THR A 83 -4.32 -17.15 -7.20
CA THR A 83 -3.29 -18.04 -7.79
C THR A 83 -1.95 -17.37 -8.18
N LYS A 84 -1.80 -16.05 -8.03
CA LYS A 84 -0.63 -15.27 -8.46
C LYS A 84 0.72 -15.91 -8.07
N SER A 85 0.87 -16.29 -6.80
CA SER A 85 2.10 -16.87 -6.25
C SER A 85 2.32 -18.31 -6.70
N GLU A 86 1.25 -19.12 -6.84
CA GLU A 86 1.38 -20.49 -7.38
C GLU A 86 1.89 -20.45 -8.84
N PHE A 87 1.36 -19.53 -9.64
CA PHE A 87 1.79 -19.33 -11.04
C PHE A 87 3.23 -18.84 -11.14
N ALA A 88 3.59 -17.78 -10.42
CA ALA A 88 4.89 -17.13 -10.57
C ALA A 88 6.02 -17.84 -9.82
N SER A 89 5.75 -18.42 -8.65
CA SER A 89 6.81 -18.78 -7.69
C SER A 89 7.22 -20.25 -7.72
N PHE A 90 6.44 -21.13 -8.33
CA PHE A 90 6.89 -22.53 -8.55
C PHE A 90 6.51 -23.11 -9.92
N LEU A 91 5.35 -22.78 -10.49
CA LEU A 91 4.97 -23.27 -11.82
C LEU A 91 5.83 -22.63 -12.92
N LEU A 92 5.96 -21.31 -12.92
CA LEU A 92 6.81 -20.59 -13.87
C LEU A 92 8.28 -21.04 -13.80
N PRO A 93 8.97 -21.06 -12.65
CA PRO A 93 10.37 -21.48 -12.59
C PRO A 93 10.55 -22.94 -13.02
N ALA A 94 9.66 -23.86 -12.63
CA ALA A 94 9.71 -25.25 -13.10
C ALA A 94 9.56 -25.34 -14.63
N TRP A 95 8.59 -24.64 -15.20
CA TRP A 95 8.38 -24.62 -16.65
C TRP A 95 9.56 -24.02 -17.41
N MET A 96 10.10 -22.90 -16.92
CA MET A 96 11.23 -22.20 -17.52
C MET A 96 12.51 -23.05 -17.50
N VAL A 97 12.77 -23.76 -16.40
CA VAL A 97 13.88 -24.71 -16.29
C VAL A 97 13.69 -25.90 -17.22
N GLY A 98 12.48 -26.45 -17.35
CA GLY A 98 12.18 -27.52 -18.30
C GLY A 98 12.47 -27.16 -19.75
N ARG A 99 12.22 -25.90 -20.11
CA ARG A 99 12.53 -25.34 -21.44
C ARG A 99 14.00 -25.00 -21.60
N ARG A 100 14.64 -24.49 -20.55
CA ARG A 100 16.03 -24.04 -20.54
C ARG A 100 16.75 -24.62 -19.33
N PRO A 101 17.28 -25.85 -19.44
CA PRO A 101 17.83 -26.58 -18.29
C PRO A 101 18.99 -25.88 -17.59
N LYS A 102 19.71 -24.98 -18.28
CA LYS A 102 20.84 -24.17 -17.76
C LYS A 102 20.43 -22.85 -17.11
N LEU A 103 19.14 -22.57 -16.97
CA LEU A 103 18.63 -21.31 -16.43
C LEU A 103 19.02 -21.12 -14.96
N LYS A 104 19.50 -19.93 -14.60
CA LYS A 104 19.76 -19.54 -13.21
C LYS A 104 18.64 -18.65 -12.67
N ILE A 105 17.97 -19.09 -11.61
CA ILE A 105 16.81 -18.44 -11.02
C ILE A 105 17.15 -17.97 -9.61
N ILE A 106 16.77 -16.72 -9.32
CA ILE A 106 16.68 -16.22 -7.95
C ILE A 106 15.20 -15.98 -7.64
N GLN A 107 14.70 -16.66 -6.61
CA GLN A 107 13.36 -16.47 -6.07
C GLN A 107 13.48 -15.71 -4.76
N ALA A 108 12.79 -14.57 -4.66
CA ALA A 108 12.74 -13.78 -3.45
C ALA A 108 11.30 -13.54 -2.99
N THR A 109 11.09 -13.59 -1.67
CA THR A 109 9.82 -13.23 -1.02
C THR A 109 10.10 -12.41 0.24
N HIS A 110 9.10 -11.77 0.87
CA HIS A 110 9.32 -11.01 2.11
C HIS A 110 10.09 -11.80 3.19
N THR A 111 9.88 -13.13 3.29
CA THR A 111 10.62 -14.03 4.19
C THR A 111 11.40 -15.11 3.43
N GLY A 112 12.58 -15.49 3.93
CA GLY A 112 13.35 -16.58 3.32
C GLY A 112 12.65 -17.95 3.40
N GLU A 113 11.88 -18.21 4.46
CA GLU A 113 11.15 -19.47 4.63
C GLU A 113 10.10 -19.70 3.53
N LEU A 114 9.37 -18.65 3.16
CA LEU A 114 8.36 -18.75 2.10
C LEU A 114 9.02 -19.02 0.73
N ALA A 115 10.12 -18.34 0.42
CA ALA A 115 10.90 -18.60 -0.80
C ALA A 115 11.42 -20.05 -0.85
N ILE A 116 11.89 -20.60 0.28
CA ILE A 116 12.33 -22.00 0.39
C ILE A 116 11.15 -22.96 0.18
N ARG A 117 9.96 -22.62 0.67
CA ARG A 117 8.74 -23.41 0.46
C ARG A 117 8.37 -23.51 -1.02
N PHE A 118 8.46 -22.40 -1.76
CA PHE A 118 8.28 -22.41 -3.22
C PHE A 118 9.35 -23.20 -3.93
N GLY A 119 10.62 -23.08 -3.50
CA GLY A 119 11.72 -23.89 -4.01
C GLY A 119 11.47 -25.39 -3.85
N ARG A 120 10.94 -25.81 -2.70
CA ARG A 120 10.51 -27.20 -2.46
C ARG A 120 9.38 -27.63 -3.39
N LYS A 121 8.37 -26.78 -3.62
CA LYS A 121 7.27 -27.08 -4.55
C LYS A 121 7.77 -27.26 -5.98
N ALA A 122 8.62 -26.34 -6.46
CA ALA A 122 9.21 -26.41 -7.80
C ALA A 122 10.06 -27.68 -7.96
N LYS A 123 10.90 -27.98 -6.96
CA LYS A 123 11.70 -29.19 -6.91
C LYS A 123 10.85 -30.47 -7.01
N ASN A 124 9.85 -30.59 -6.14
CA ASN A 124 8.97 -31.76 -6.12
C ASN A 124 8.19 -31.92 -7.44
N LEU A 125 7.83 -30.80 -8.07
CA LEU A 125 7.20 -30.82 -9.39
C LEU A 125 8.16 -31.33 -10.46
N ILE A 126 9.42 -30.86 -10.50
CA ILE A 126 10.43 -31.33 -11.46
C ILE A 126 10.69 -32.84 -11.30
N ASP A 127 10.70 -33.35 -10.07
CA ASP A 127 10.86 -34.78 -9.77
C ASP A 127 9.59 -35.62 -10.08
N SER A 128 8.45 -34.99 -10.42
CA SER A 128 7.19 -35.71 -10.63
C SER A 128 7.13 -36.46 -11.97
N PRO A 129 6.41 -37.60 -12.06
CA PRO A 129 6.15 -38.29 -13.32
C PRO A 129 5.42 -37.41 -14.34
N GLU A 130 4.56 -36.49 -13.88
CA GLU A 130 3.79 -35.57 -14.72
C GLU A 130 4.70 -34.61 -15.47
N TYR A 131 5.72 -34.08 -14.77
CA TYR A 131 6.71 -33.19 -15.36
C TYR A 131 7.63 -33.93 -16.33
N GLN A 132 8.08 -35.13 -15.98
CA GLN A 132 8.94 -35.97 -16.83
C GLN A 132 8.27 -36.40 -18.15
N LYS A 133 6.93 -36.43 -18.20
CA LYS A 133 6.18 -36.63 -19.45
C LYS A 133 6.31 -35.45 -20.43
N ILE A 134 6.69 -34.28 -19.93
CA ILE A 134 6.77 -33.03 -20.70
C ILE A 134 8.22 -32.66 -20.97
N PHE A 135 9.10 -32.71 -19.96
CA PHE A 135 10.48 -32.27 -20.05
C PHE A 135 11.45 -33.38 -19.62
N GLU A 136 12.63 -33.38 -20.23
CA GLU A 136 13.73 -34.29 -19.90
C GLU A 136 14.65 -33.75 -18.80
N THR A 137 14.36 -32.54 -18.29
CA THR A 137 15.16 -31.87 -17.27
C THR A 137 15.00 -32.58 -15.93
N THR A 138 16.12 -32.85 -15.26
CA THR A 138 16.17 -33.54 -13.98
C THR A 138 17.03 -32.77 -13.00
N LEU A 139 16.83 -33.02 -11.71
CA LEU A 139 17.65 -32.43 -10.66
C LEU A 139 18.96 -33.20 -10.51
N GLN A 140 20.04 -32.47 -10.18
CA GLN A 140 21.32 -33.07 -9.84
C GLN A 140 21.21 -33.88 -8.54
N GLU A 141 21.87 -35.04 -8.46
CA GLU A 141 21.75 -35.96 -7.33
C GLU A 141 22.18 -35.34 -5.99
N ASP A 142 23.28 -34.59 -5.99
CA ASP A 142 23.94 -34.07 -4.79
C ASP A 142 23.48 -32.65 -4.37
N SER A 143 22.66 -31.96 -5.17
CA SER A 143 22.25 -30.57 -4.93
C SER A 143 20.73 -30.43 -4.95
N LYS A 144 20.10 -30.84 -3.83
CA LYS A 144 18.64 -31.01 -3.70
C LYS A 144 18.01 -30.28 -2.50
N ALA A 145 18.70 -29.31 -1.91
CA ALA A 145 18.15 -28.56 -0.79
C ALA A 145 16.94 -27.71 -1.24
N ALA A 146 15.94 -27.56 -0.37
CA ALA A 146 14.72 -26.82 -0.74
C ALA A 146 14.99 -25.34 -1.10
N GLY A 147 15.98 -24.72 -0.45
CA GLY A 147 16.39 -23.33 -0.72
C GLY A 147 17.44 -23.20 -1.82
N ARG A 148 18.04 -24.31 -2.26
CA ARG A 148 19.05 -24.35 -3.31
C ARG A 148 19.08 -25.72 -3.97
N TRP A 149 18.77 -25.75 -5.25
CA TRP A 149 18.90 -26.95 -6.06
C TRP A 149 19.46 -26.61 -7.44
N GLU A 150 20.07 -27.61 -8.06
CA GLU A 150 20.69 -27.48 -9.38
C GLU A 150 20.11 -28.54 -10.30
N THR A 151 20.00 -28.24 -11.59
CA THR A 151 19.63 -29.24 -12.58
C THR A 151 20.85 -30.05 -12.99
N ALA A 152 20.65 -31.29 -13.44
CA ALA A 152 21.74 -32.12 -13.97
C ALA A 152 22.44 -31.45 -15.18
N GLN A 153 21.77 -30.51 -15.85
CA GLN A 153 22.27 -29.78 -17.01
C GLN A 153 22.99 -28.47 -16.65
N GLY A 154 23.09 -28.11 -15.37
CA GLY A 154 23.85 -26.94 -14.89
C GLY A 154 23.04 -25.65 -14.69
N GLY A 155 21.71 -25.75 -14.56
CA GLY A 155 20.86 -24.66 -14.08
C GLY A 155 20.86 -24.59 -12.56
N GLU A 156 20.49 -23.44 -12.02
CA GLU A 156 20.54 -23.18 -10.58
C GLU A 156 19.25 -22.50 -10.12
N TYR A 157 18.77 -22.86 -8.93
CA TYR A 157 17.70 -22.15 -8.24
C TYR A 157 18.19 -21.73 -6.85
N PHE A 158 17.94 -20.49 -6.48
CA PHE A 158 18.28 -19.95 -5.17
C PHE A 158 17.11 -19.18 -4.57
N ALA A 159 16.70 -19.56 -3.36
CA ALA A 159 15.66 -18.88 -2.59
C ALA A 159 16.26 -17.90 -1.57
N ALA A 160 15.70 -16.70 -1.50
CA ALA A 160 16.12 -15.67 -0.55
C ALA A 160 14.91 -14.90 0.03
N GLY A 161 15.11 -14.31 1.21
CA GLY A 161 14.20 -13.30 1.75
C GLY A 161 14.60 -11.89 1.31
N VAL A 162 13.67 -10.94 1.35
CA VAL A 162 14.00 -9.51 1.26
C VAL A 162 14.94 -9.15 2.42
N GLY A 163 16.00 -8.39 2.13
CA GLY A 163 17.11 -8.12 3.06
C GLY A 163 18.12 -9.25 3.22
N GLY A 164 17.84 -10.45 2.68
CA GLY A 164 18.78 -11.57 2.66
C GLY A 164 19.95 -11.34 1.70
N SER A 165 21.12 -11.89 2.03
CA SER A 165 22.31 -11.80 1.17
C SER A 165 22.16 -12.67 -0.09
N ILE A 166 22.37 -12.05 -1.25
CA ILE A 166 22.33 -12.67 -2.59
C ILE A 166 23.72 -12.57 -3.27
N THR A 167 24.79 -12.42 -2.49
CA THR A 167 26.12 -12.16 -3.03
C THR A 167 26.70 -13.36 -3.78
N GLY A 168 27.45 -13.10 -4.86
CA GLY A 168 28.21 -14.11 -5.62
C GLY A 168 27.41 -14.98 -6.60
N ARG A 169 26.10 -14.74 -6.79
CA ARG A 169 25.26 -15.52 -7.71
C ARG A 169 24.71 -14.65 -8.83
N GLY A 170 24.84 -15.12 -10.07
CA GLY A 170 24.21 -14.48 -11.23
C GLY A 170 22.84 -15.10 -11.51
N ALA A 171 21.89 -14.31 -12.00
CA ALA A 171 20.56 -14.77 -12.40
C ALA A 171 20.18 -14.38 -13.82
N ASP A 172 19.49 -15.31 -14.48
CA ASP A 172 18.82 -15.12 -15.75
C ASP A 172 17.33 -14.77 -15.58
N LEU A 173 16.76 -15.19 -14.45
CA LEU A 173 15.38 -14.92 -14.08
C LEU A 173 15.34 -14.58 -12.58
N LEU A 174 14.87 -13.38 -12.27
CA LEU A 174 14.57 -12.94 -10.91
C LEU A 174 13.05 -12.93 -10.73
N ILE A 175 12.56 -13.69 -9.77
CA ILE A 175 11.15 -13.70 -9.38
C ILE A 175 11.07 -13.11 -7.97
N ILE A 176 10.27 -12.06 -7.82
CA ILE A 176 9.99 -11.40 -6.55
C ILE A 176 8.50 -11.61 -6.27
N ASP A 177 8.14 -12.34 -5.22
CA ASP A 177 6.76 -12.63 -4.86
C ASP A 177 6.43 -12.10 -3.46
N ASP A 178 5.49 -11.15 -3.41
CA ASP A 178 5.09 -10.41 -2.21
C ASP A 178 6.30 -9.98 -1.36
N PRO A 179 7.07 -8.96 -1.80
CA PRO A 179 8.28 -8.51 -1.10
C PRO A 179 7.98 -7.76 0.21
N HIS A 180 6.74 -7.33 0.42
CA HIS A 180 6.29 -6.59 1.59
C HIS A 180 5.41 -7.47 2.46
N SER A 181 5.66 -7.47 3.77
CA SER A 181 4.70 -7.97 4.75
C SER A 181 3.64 -6.91 5.08
N GLU A 182 2.59 -7.32 5.79
CA GLU A 182 1.57 -6.38 6.29
C GLU A 182 2.16 -5.33 7.23
N GLN A 183 3.19 -5.69 8.01
CA GLN A 183 3.88 -4.76 8.90
C GLN A 183 4.75 -3.77 8.11
N ASP A 184 5.41 -4.24 7.05
CA ASP A 184 6.24 -3.39 6.19
C ASP A 184 5.42 -2.32 5.49
N ALA A 185 4.19 -2.65 5.09
CA ALA A 185 3.28 -1.72 4.43
C ALA A 185 2.93 -0.49 5.27
N LEU A 186 3.03 -0.59 6.60
CA LEU A 186 2.75 0.51 7.54
C LEU A 186 3.97 1.41 7.77
N SER A 187 5.16 1.01 7.30
CA SER A 187 6.44 1.66 7.57
C SER A 187 7.09 2.11 6.27
N GLU A 188 7.17 3.43 6.05
CA GLU A 188 7.87 3.97 4.87
C GLU A 188 9.34 3.55 4.81
N ASN A 189 10.01 3.46 5.97
CA ASN A 189 11.37 2.97 6.06
C ASN A 189 11.49 1.51 5.59
N SER A 190 10.51 0.66 5.88
CA SER A 190 10.50 -0.74 5.43
C SER A 190 10.30 -0.84 3.91
N LEU A 191 9.40 -0.01 3.36
CA LEU A 191 9.18 0.07 1.91
C LEU A 191 10.44 0.55 1.18
N GLU A 192 11.14 1.55 1.73
CA GLU A 192 12.41 2.05 1.19
C GLU A 192 13.51 0.99 1.30
N ALA A 193 13.64 0.31 2.44
CA ALA A 193 14.62 -0.76 2.62
C ALA A 193 14.42 -1.92 1.61
N ALA A 194 13.17 -2.25 1.26
CA ALA A 194 12.89 -3.24 0.22
C ALA A 194 13.31 -2.74 -1.18
N TYR A 195 13.16 -1.44 -1.48
CA TYR A 195 13.62 -0.84 -2.72
C TYR A 195 15.16 -0.76 -2.80
N GLU A 196 15.82 -0.37 -1.70
CA GLU A 196 17.27 -0.41 -1.56
C GLU A 196 17.81 -1.83 -1.72
N TRP A 197 17.17 -2.81 -1.06
CA TRP A 197 17.50 -4.22 -1.25
C TRP A 197 17.41 -4.62 -2.72
N TYR A 198 16.33 -4.26 -3.43
CA TYR A 198 16.16 -4.55 -4.85
C TYR A 198 17.29 -3.97 -5.71
N THR A 199 17.60 -2.69 -5.53
CA THR A 199 18.56 -1.94 -6.35
C THR A 199 20.02 -2.29 -6.07
N SER A 200 20.37 -2.56 -4.81
CA SER A 200 21.72 -2.92 -4.37
C SER A 200 22.01 -4.42 -4.45
N GLY A 201 20.97 -5.25 -4.31
CA GLY A 201 21.07 -6.71 -4.25
C GLY A 201 20.76 -7.36 -5.60
N PRO A 202 19.55 -7.91 -5.80
CA PRO A 202 19.25 -8.81 -6.90
C PRO A 202 19.31 -8.13 -8.27
N ARG A 203 19.02 -6.82 -8.39
CA ARG A 203 19.09 -6.12 -9.69
C ARG A 203 20.50 -6.06 -10.28
N GLN A 204 21.54 -6.01 -9.44
CA GLN A 204 22.95 -6.01 -9.87
C GLN A 204 23.46 -7.42 -10.20
N ARG A 205 22.71 -8.46 -9.84
CA ARG A 205 23.06 -9.88 -10.10
C ARG A 205 22.51 -10.40 -11.42
N LEU A 206 21.71 -9.60 -12.12
CA LEU A 206 21.12 -9.98 -13.38
C LEU A 206 22.14 -9.98 -14.50
N GLN A 207 22.17 -11.08 -15.26
CA GLN A 207 22.97 -11.16 -16.48
C GLN A 207 22.38 -10.30 -17.61
N PRO A 208 23.16 -9.91 -18.63
CA PRO A 208 22.63 -9.27 -19.83
C PRO A 208 21.49 -10.09 -20.45
N GLY A 209 20.33 -9.45 -20.62
CA GLY A 209 19.14 -10.10 -21.17
C GLY A 209 18.31 -10.90 -20.16
N ALA A 210 18.68 -10.92 -18.89
CA ALA A 210 17.88 -11.54 -17.84
C ALA A 210 16.52 -10.88 -17.65
N SER A 211 15.56 -11.65 -17.16
CA SER A 211 14.18 -11.25 -16.95
C SER A 211 13.86 -11.03 -15.47
N ILE A 212 12.93 -10.13 -15.18
CA ILE A 212 12.40 -9.88 -13.84
C ILE A 212 10.88 -10.04 -13.85
N VAL A 213 10.37 -10.80 -12.89
CA VAL A 213 8.94 -10.93 -12.61
C VAL A 213 8.70 -10.49 -11.18
N LEU A 214 7.98 -9.38 -11.01
CA LEU A 214 7.44 -8.97 -9.71
C LEU A 214 5.98 -9.38 -9.66
N VAL A 215 5.60 -10.16 -8.66
CA VAL A 215 4.21 -10.52 -8.38
C VAL A 215 3.89 -10.08 -6.96
N MET A 216 2.85 -9.27 -6.78
CA MET A 216 2.45 -8.89 -5.43
C MET A 216 0.99 -8.45 -5.34
N THR A 217 0.47 -8.37 -4.13
CA THR A 217 -0.67 -7.48 -3.82
C THR A 217 -0.17 -6.06 -3.60
N ARG A 218 -0.91 -5.06 -4.09
CA ARG A 218 -0.60 -3.66 -3.80
C ARG A 218 -0.86 -3.33 -2.33
N TRP A 219 0.03 -2.53 -1.76
CA TRP A 219 -0.01 -2.14 -0.34
C TRP A 219 -0.10 -0.63 -0.17
N SER A 220 0.61 0.13 -1.01
CA SER A 220 0.79 1.56 -0.83
C SER A 220 1.14 2.23 -2.16
N THR A 221 0.94 3.55 -2.24
CA THR A 221 1.47 4.38 -3.33
C THR A 221 3.01 4.45 -3.33
N LYS A 222 3.67 3.95 -2.27
CA LYS A 222 5.12 3.89 -2.11
C LYS A 222 5.69 2.46 -2.16
N ASP A 223 4.87 1.45 -2.46
CA ASP A 223 5.30 0.06 -2.54
C ASP A 223 6.28 -0.21 -3.70
N LEU A 224 6.80 -1.45 -3.79
CA LEU A 224 7.89 -1.77 -4.72
C LEU A 224 7.43 -1.58 -6.18
N THR A 225 6.21 -1.99 -6.51
CA THR A 225 5.62 -1.71 -7.83
C THR A 225 5.61 -0.22 -8.11
N ALA A 226 5.10 0.61 -7.19
CA ALA A 226 5.03 2.05 -7.40
C ALA A 226 6.42 2.67 -7.63
N LYS A 227 7.43 2.25 -6.86
CA LYS A 227 8.83 2.69 -7.02
C LYS A 227 9.40 2.30 -8.38
N LEU A 228 9.17 1.07 -8.84
CA LEU A 228 9.65 0.60 -10.15
C LEU A 228 8.98 1.35 -11.31
N LEU A 229 7.67 1.60 -11.23
CA LEU A 229 6.94 2.36 -12.23
C LEU A 229 7.32 3.84 -12.25
N LYS A 230 7.69 4.41 -11.10
CA LYS A 230 8.24 5.78 -11.04
C LYS A 230 9.56 5.87 -11.82
N GLN A 231 10.44 4.88 -11.69
CA GLN A 231 11.73 4.83 -12.38
C GLN A 231 11.61 4.51 -13.88
N GLN A 232 10.53 3.86 -14.32
CA GLN A 232 10.28 3.59 -15.73
C GLN A 232 10.18 4.87 -16.59
N LYS A 233 9.88 6.02 -15.97
CA LYS A 233 9.83 7.33 -16.64
C LYS A 233 11.18 7.76 -17.22
N GLU A 234 12.29 7.22 -16.71
CA GLU A 234 13.61 7.46 -17.25
C GLU A 234 13.77 6.80 -18.63
N VAL A 235 14.33 7.54 -19.60
CA VAL A 235 14.43 7.09 -21.02
C VAL A 235 15.22 5.79 -21.18
N LYS A 236 16.19 5.53 -20.29
CA LYS A 236 17.00 4.30 -20.27
C LYS A 236 16.61 3.34 -19.13
N GLY A 237 15.53 3.64 -18.42
CA GLY A 237 15.01 2.82 -17.34
C GLY A 237 14.42 1.50 -17.85
N ASP A 238 14.32 0.52 -16.95
CA ASP A 238 13.62 -0.73 -17.23
C ASP A 238 12.15 -0.43 -17.58
N GLN A 239 11.69 -0.90 -18.75
CA GLN A 239 10.31 -0.74 -19.22
C GLN A 239 9.49 -1.95 -18.82
N TRP A 240 8.47 -1.77 -17.99
CA TRP A 240 7.67 -2.86 -17.43
C TRP A 240 6.37 -3.08 -18.20
N ASP A 241 6.11 -4.35 -18.51
CA ASP A 241 4.76 -4.83 -18.80
C ASP A 241 4.01 -5.01 -17.48
N ILE A 242 2.81 -4.45 -17.40
CA ILE A 242 1.98 -4.51 -16.19
C ILE A 242 0.75 -5.35 -16.48
N VAL A 243 0.47 -6.30 -15.59
CA VAL A 243 -0.81 -7.00 -15.49
C VAL A 243 -1.38 -6.67 -14.13
N GLU A 244 -2.51 -5.97 -14.12
CA GLU A 244 -3.20 -5.59 -12.89
C GLU A 244 -4.66 -6.04 -12.98
N PHE A 245 -5.11 -6.78 -11.99
CA PHE A 245 -6.48 -7.26 -11.90
C PHE A 245 -7.07 -6.93 -10.53
N PRO A 246 -8.20 -6.21 -10.46
CA PRO A 246 -8.96 -6.10 -9.23
C PRO A 246 -9.72 -7.40 -8.94
N ALA A 247 -10.17 -7.61 -7.71
CA ALA A 247 -11.04 -8.72 -7.35
C ALA A 247 -12.42 -8.62 -8.02
N ILE A 248 -12.92 -7.40 -8.20
CA ILE A 248 -14.18 -7.08 -8.87
C ILE A 248 -13.87 -6.14 -10.04
N LEU A 249 -14.32 -6.49 -11.24
CA LEU A 249 -14.28 -5.64 -12.42
C LEU A 249 -15.46 -4.67 -12.35
N ASP A 250 -15.20 -3.41 -12.05
CA ASP A 250 -16.20 -2.36 -11.77
C ASP A 250 -16.43 -1.38 -12.93
N HIS A 251 -15.71 -1.54 -14.04
CA HIS A 251 -15.81 -0.68 -15.24
C HIS A 251 -16.92 -1.09 -16.21
N GLY A 252 -17.53 -2.26 -16.00
CA GLY A 252 -18.63 -2.76 -16.83
C GLY A 252 -20.00 -2.21 -16.39
N PRO A 253 -21.07 -2.53 -17.14
CA PRO A 253 -22.43 -2.17 -16.76
C PRO A 253 -22.87 -2.84 -15.43
N LYS A 254 -22.19 -3.92 -15.02
CA LYS A 254 -22.38 -4.61 -13.75
C LYS A 254 -21.04 -5.02 -13.16
N PRO A 255 -20.88 -4.96 -11.82
CA PRO A 255 -19.70 -5.48 -11.15
C PRO A 255 -19.64 -7.01 -11.31
N GLU A 256 -18.51 -7.53 -11.75
CA GLU A 256 -18.30 -8.98 -11.91
C GLU A 256 -16.98 -9.41 -11.25
N PRO A 257 -16.94 -10.56 -10.55
CA PRO A 257 -15.68 -11.09 -10.04
C PRO A 257 -14.69 -11.35 -11.17
N VAL A 258 -13.40 -11.09 -10.95
CA VAL A 258 -12.36 -11.44 -11.94
C VAL A 258 -12.16 -12.95 -12.11
N TRP A 259 -12.61 -13.72 -11.12
CA TRP A 259 -12.57 -15.18 -11.12
C TRP A 259 -13.92 -15.79 -10.73
N PRO A 260 -14.95 -15.65 -11.59
CA PRO A 260 -16.32 -16.06 -11.25
C PRO A 260 -16.46 -17.58 -11.07
N GLN A 261 -15.53 -18.38 -11.60
CA GLN A 261 -15.50 -19.83 -11.41
C GLN A 261 -15.09 -20.25 -9.99
N TYR A 262 -14.50 -19.35 -9.20
CA TYR A 262 -14.01 -19.64 -7.85
C TYR A 262 -14.61 -18.71 -6.78
N TRP A 263 -14.64 -17.41 -7.04
CA TRP A 263 -15.21 -16.40 -6.14
C TRP A 263 -16.58 -15.96 -6.63
N LYS A 264 -17.62 -16.13 -5.79
CA LYS A 264 -18.93 -15.51 -6.03
C LYS A 264 -18.89 -14.03 -5.63
N LEU A 265 -19.71 -13.21 -6.28
CA LEU A 265 -19.77 -11.78 -5.99
C LEU A 265 -20.15 -11.51 -4.52
N ASP A 266 -21.19 -12.17 -4.02
CA ASP A 266 -21.64 -12.03 -2.62
C ASP A 266 -20.55 -12.38 -1.59
N GLU A 267 -19.64 -13.31 -1.92
CA GLU A 267 -18.52 -13.67 -1.04
C GLU A 267 -17.46 -12.56 -1.01
N LEU A 268 -17.16 -11.97 -2.17
CA LEU A 268 -16.28 -10.81 -2.26
C LEU A 268 -16.87 -9.59 -1.55
N GLU A 269 -18.19 -9.39 -1.64
CA GLU A 269 -18.88 -8.30 -0.92
C GLU A 269 -18.82 -8.49 0.61
N LYS A 270 -18.94 -9.72 1.11
CA LYS A 270 -18.73 -10.01 2.54
C LYS A 270 -17.31 -9.69 2.99
N VAL A 271 -16.31 -10.05 2.18
CA VAL A 271 -14.91 -9.69 2.46
C VAL A 271 -14.74 -8.17 2.46
N LYS A 272 -15.30 -7.46 1.47
CA LYS A 272 -15.30 -5.99 1.39
C LYS A 272 -15.94 -5.36 2.63
N ALA A 273 -17.03 -5.91 3.14
CA ALA A 273 -17.70 -5.39 4.33
C ALA A 273 -16.92 -5.63 5.64
N THR A 274 -16.04 -6.64 5.66
CA THR A 274 -15.25 -7.01 6.85
C THR A 274 -13.92 -6.25 6.92
N LEU A 275 -13.32 -5.96 5.77
CA LEU A 275 -12.03 -5.28 5.70
C LEU A 275 -12.18 -3.77 5.79
N PRO A 276 -11.23 -3.06 6.42
CA PRO A 276 -11.12 -1.62 6.26
C PRO A 276 -11.08 -1.26 4.77
N VAL A 277 -11.80 -0.20 4.38
CA VAL A 277 -11.96 0.23 2.99
C VAL A 277 -10.61 0.33 2.28
N GLY A 278 -9.57 0.79 2.98
CA GLY A 278 -8.26 0.91 2.37
C GLY A 278 -7.48 -0.37 2.16
N LYS A 279 -7.58 -1.32 3.09
CA LYS A 279 -7.04 -2.66 2.84
C LYS A 279 -7.75 -3.32 1.67
N TRP A 280 -9.05 -3.08 1.51
CA TRP A 280 -9.80 -3.54 0.35
C TRP A 280 -9.33 -2.87 -0.96
N ASN A 281 -9.25 -1.55 -1.01
CA ASN A 281 -8.87 -0.84 -2.23
C ASN A 281 -7.43 -1.15 -2.66
N ALA A 282 -6.48 -1.11 -1.73
CA ALA A 282 -5.09 -1.48 -2.01
C ALA A 282 -4.97 -2.95 -2.41
N GLN A 283 -5.32 -3.88 -1.52
CA GLN A 283 -4.96 -5.29 -1.71
C GLN A 283 -5.93 -6.04 -2.62
N TRP A 284 -7.21 -5.67 -2.66
CA TRP A 284 -8.22 -6.38 -3.47
C TRP A 284 -8.48 -5.68 -4.79
N MET A 285 -8.58 -4.35 -4.81
CA MET A 285 -8.81 -3.59 -6.04
C MET A 285 -7.53 -3.15 -6.76
N GLN A 286 -6.35 -3.34 -6.16
CA GLN A 286 -5.04 -2.88 -6.67
C GLN A 286 -4.89 -1.36 -6.80
N ARG A 287 -5.74 -0.58 -6.12
CA ARG A 287 -5.78 0.89 -6.17
C ARG A 287 -5.46 1.48 -4.80
N PRO A 288 -4.21 1.41 -4.31
CA PRO A 288 -3.85 2.05 -3.05
C PRO A 288 -3.99 3.57 -3.18
N THR A 289 -4.62 4.21 -2.20
CA THR A 289 -4.68 5.68 -2.10
C THR A 289 -3.81 6.19 -0.94
N SER A 290 -3.42 7.46 -0.98
CA SER A 290 -2.65 8.10 0.10
C SER A 290 -3.49 8.36 1.36
N GLU A 291 -4.82 8.40 1.24
CA GLU A 291 -5.78 8.70 2.32
C GLU A 291 -6.03 7.52 3.28
N GLU A 292 -5.65 6.30 2.92
CA GLU A 292 -6.11 5.09 3.64
C GLU A 292 -5.34 4.75 4.92
N GLY A 293 -4.25 5.47 5.20
CA GLY A 293 -3.55 5.52 6.49
C GLY A 293 -3.92 6.75 7.34
N ALA A 294 -4.89 7.56 6.89
CA ALA A 294 -5.27 8.81 7.53
C ALA A 294 -5.67 8.59 8.99
N ILE A 295 -4.95 9.22 9.92
CA ILE A 295 -5.39 9.25 11.32
C ILE A 295 -6.65 10.13 11.45
N ILE A 296 -6.77 11.17 10.63
CA ILE A 296 -7.95 12.05 10.57
C ILE A 296 -8.51 11.98 9.15
N LYS A 297 -9.72 11.43 9.01
CA LYS A 297 -10.35 11.26 7.70
C LYS A 297 -10.99 12.54 7.18
N ARG A 298 -11.02 12.70 5.86
CA ARG A 298 -11.72 13.80 5.20
C ARG A 298 -13.20 13.85 5.60
N GLU A 299 -13.87 12.71 5.70
CA GLU A 299 -15.31 12.66 6.04
C GLU A 299 -15.63 13.05 7.50
N TRP A 300 -14.64 13.13 8.38
CA TRP A 300 -14.85 13.51 9.79
C TRP A 300 -14.96 15.03 9.99
N TRP A 301 -14.59 15.82 8.99
CA TRP A 301 -14.73 17.27 9.03
C TRP A 301 -16.17 17.66 8.73
N ARG A 302 -16.79 18.44 9.62
CA ARG A 302 -18.12 19.01 9.35
C ARG A 302 -18.01 20.27 8.50
N ALA A 303 -18.73 20.27 7.38
CA ALA A 303 -18.81 21.45 6.53
C ALA A 303 -19.61 22.56 7.21
N TYR A 304 -19.02 23.75 7.31
CA TYR A 304 -19.70 24.97 7.69
C TYR A 304 -20.11 25.74 6.43
N THR A 305 -21.41 25.77 6.14
CA THR A 305 -21.96 26.27 4.86
C THR A 305 -22.55 27.68 4.95
N GLN A 306 -22.44 28.35 6.10
CA GLN A 306 -22.97 29.70 6.27
C GLN A 306 -21.94 30.75 5.86
N ASP A 307 -22.38 31.83 5.21
CA ASP A 307 -21.51 32.89 4.71
C ASP A 307 -20.90 33.77 5.81
N LYS A 308 -21.47 33.75 7.02
CA LYS A 308 -21.01 34.56 8.16
C LYS A 308 -20.29 33.70 9.17
N ILE A 309 -19.19 34.20 9.70
CA ILE A 309 -18.47 33.56 10.82
C ILE A 309 -19.43 33.50 12.02
N PRO A 310 -19.55 32.33 12.70
CA PRO A 310 -20.43 32.20 13.85
C PRO A 310 -19.94 33.05 15.03
N ALA A 311 -20.80 33.27 16.03
CA ALA A 311 -20.36 33.92 17.27
C ALA A 311 -19.31 33.06 17.97
N LEU A 312 -18.09 33.61 18.09
CA LEU A 312 -16.95 32.91 18.68
C LEU A 312 -16.82 33.27 20.16
N GLN A 313 -16.65 32.27 21.02
CA GLN A 313 -16.40 32.50 22.45
C GLN A 313 -14.91 32.64 22.77
N HIS A 314 -14.06 31.89 22.06
CA HIS A 314 -12.62 31.89 22.27
C HIS A 314 -11.89 31.61 20.97
N VAL A 315 -10.80 32.33 20.70
CA VAL A 315 -9.99 32.22 19.48
C VAL A 315 -8.53 31.93 19.84
N ILE A 316 -7.98 30.89 19.21
CA ILE A 316 -6.59 30.47 19.38
C ILE A 316 -5.91 30.46 18.02
N GLN A 317 -4.67 30.93 17.99
CA GLN A 317 -3.77 30.79 16.85
C GLN A 317 -2.64 29.84 17.18
N SER A 318 -2.26 28.99 16.23
CA SER A 318 -1.22 27.99 16.40
C SER A 318 -0.20 28.07 15.28
N TYR A 319 1.07 28.24 15.64
CA TYR A 319 2.17 28.49 14.72
C TYR A 319 3.19 27.35 14.78
N ASP A 320 3.44 26.76 13.61
CA ASP A 320 4.54 25.84 13.38
C ASP A 320 5.54 26.52 12.46
N THR A 321 6.79 26.59 12.91
CA THR A 321 7.81 27.45 12.31
C THR A 321 9.03 26.65 11.93
N ALA A 322 9.32 26.63 10.63
CA ALA A 322 10.56 26.11 10.09
C ALA A 322 11.66 27.19 10.01
N TYR A 323 12.92 26.77 10.03
CA TYR A 323 14.07 27.66 9.83
C TYR A 323 14.69 27.44 8.45
N LEU A 324 14.60 28.45 7.57
CA LEU A 324 15.24 28.42 6.25
C LEU A 324 16.77 28.53 6.42
N LYS A 325 17.48 27.42 6.19
CA LYS A 325 18.95 27.42 6.07
C LYS A 325 19.46 26.70 4.82
N LYS A 326 18.58 26.05 4.05
CA LYS A 326 18.88 25.31 2.80
C LYS A 326 17.70 25.41 1.83
N GLU A 327 17.95 25.20 0.53
CA GLU A 327 16.94 25.23 -0.56
C GLU A 327 15.83 24.17 -0.42
N THR A 328 15.98 23.23 0.52
CA THR A 328 15.01 22.18 0.91
C THR A 328 14.31 22.49 2.24
N ALA A 329 14.08 23.75 2.58
CA ALA A 329 13.51 24.11 3.89
C ALA A 329 12.03 23.72 4.04
N ASP A 330 11.68 23.28 5.26
CA ASP A 330 10.33 22.96 5.72
C ASP A 330 9.43 24.22 5.67
N PHE A 331 8.11 24.05 5.64
CA PHE A 331 7.17 25.17 5.54
C PHE A 331 6.92 25.78 6.93
N SER A 332 6.51 27.05 6.96
CA SER A 332 5.89 27.62 8.16
C SER A 332 4.38 27.64 7.97
N ALA A 333 3.66 27.29 9.01
CA ALA A 333 2.20 27.20 9.00
C ALA A 333 1.60 27.98 10.18
N ILE A 334 0.45 28.60 9.92
CA ILE A 334 -0.35 29.32 10.91
C ILE A 334 -1.80 28.89 10.71
N THR A 335 -2.44 28.37 11.75
CA THR A 335 -3.88 28.10 11.73
C THR A 335 -4.61 28.85 12.85
N THR A 336 -5.81 29.36 12.54
CA THR A 336 -6.68 30.09 13.47
C THR A 336 -7.93 29.27 13.73
N TRP A 337 -8.28 29.09 14.99
CA TRP A 337 -9.38 28.23 15.44
C TRP A 337 -10.25 28.96 16.44
N GLY A 338 -11.56 28.73 16.37
CA GLY A 338 -12.52 29.33 17.29
C GLY A 338 -13.46 28.32 17.91
N ILE A 339 -13.91 28.58 19.14
CA ILE A 339 -15.03 27.87 19.76
C ILE A 339 -16.32 28.54 19.35
N PHE A 340 -17.28 27.74 18.89
CA PHE A 340 -18.63 28.21 18.65
C PHE A 340 -19.66 27.16 19.09
N TYR A 341 -20.90 27.62 19.22
CA TYR A 341 -22.05 26.79 19.58
C TYR A 341 -23.01 26.79 18.40
N PRO A 342 -23.16 25.66 17.68
CA PRO A 342 -24.06 25.57 16.53
C PRO A 342 -25.51 25.93 16.87
N ASN A 343 -25.96 25.56 18.08
CA ASN A 343 -27.32 25.77 18.58
C ASN A 343 -27.24 26.00 20.11
N GLU A 344 -28.29 26.58 20.71
CA GLU A 344 -28.36 26.85 22.17
C GLU A 344 -28.21 25.57 23.03
N ASP A 345 -28.64 24.42 22.50
CA ASP A 345 -28.56 23.12 23.16
C ASP A 345 -27.30 22.31 22.80
N SER A 346 -26.45 22.83 21.91
CA SER A 346 -25.24 22.12 21.47
C SER A 346 -24.07 22.34 22.42
N GLY A 347 -23.20 21.33 22.53
CA GLY A 347 -21.90 21.48 23.21
C GLY A 347 -20.94 22.42 22.44
N ALA A 348 -19.80 22.74 23.06
CA ALA A 348 -18.75 23.51 22.41
C ALA A 348 -18.17 22.75 21.21
N ASN A 349 -18.13 23.39 20.04
CA ASN A 349 -17.53 22.87 18.81
C ASN A 349 -16.35 23.76 18.39
N LEU A 350 -15.41 23.21 17.63
CA LEU A 350 -14.34 23.99 17.01
C LEU A 350 -14.64 24.26 15.54
N ILE A 351 -14.27 25.45 15.10
CA ILE A 351 -14.25 25.81 13.68
C ILE A 351 -12.87 26.31 13.28
N LEU A 352 -12.38 25.83 12.14
CA LEU A 352 -11.21 26.38 11.46
C LEU A 352 -11.60 27.71 10.80
N LEU A 353 -10.94 28.80 11.19
CA LEU A 353 -11.27 30.15 10.73
C LEU A 353 -10.35 30.62 9.60
N ASP A 354 -9.07 30.23 9.65
CA ASP A 354 -8.06 30.67 8.69
C ASP A 354 -6.84 29.73 8.72
N ALA A 355 -6.13 29.63 7.60
CA ALA A 355 -4.88 28.90 7.49
C ALA A 355 -3.93 29.59 6.50
N LEU A 356 -2.67 29.79 6.91
CA LEU A 356 -1.60 30.27 6.05
C LEU A 356 -0.44 29.29 6.09
N LYS A 357 0.03 28.87 4.92
CA LYS A 357 1.23 28.05 4.74
C LYS A 357 2.18 28.70 3.75
N GLY A 358 3.48 28.72 4.05
CA GLY A 358 4.47 29.27 3.14
C GLY A 358 5.90 29.15 3.65
N ARG A 359 6.86 29.38 2.74
CA ARG A 359 8.29 29.47 3.08
C ARG A 359 8.62 30.93 3.32
N TRP A 360 8.81 31.30 4.59
CA TRP A 360 9.07 32.68 4.97
C TRP A 360 10.37 32.79 5.76
N GLU A 361 11.20 33.73 5.36
CA GLU A 361 12.31 34.16 6.19
C GLU A 361 11.79 34.79 7.48
N PHE A 362 12.60 34.74 8.53
CA PHE A 362 12.19 35.17 9.87
C PHE A 362 11.53 36.58 9.93
N PRO A 363 12.05 37.62 9.24
CA PRO A 363 11.39 38.94 9.23
C PRO A 363 10.00 38.94 8.58
N GLU A 364 9.79 38.11 7.55
CA GLU A 364 8.49 37.98 6.89
C GLU A 364 7.51 37.17 7.77
N LEU A 365 7.98 36.07 8.36
CA LEU A 365 7.21 35.27 9.32
C LEU A 365 6.68 36.15 10.47
N ARG A 366 7.54 36.98 11.07
CA ARG A 366 7.16 37.95 12.11
C ARG A 366 6.07 38.91 11.63
N ARG A 367 6.22 39.46 10.42
CA ARG A 367 5.25 40.40 9.85
C ARG A 367 3.88 39.74 9.65
N ARG A 368 3.87 38.52 9.11
CA ARG A 368 2.65 37.74 8.89
C ARG A 368 1.99 37.34 10.21
N ALA A 369 2.76 36.88 11.19
CA ALA A 369 2.26 36.56 12.53
C ALA A 369 1.59 37.77 13.19
N LEU A 370 2.19 38.96 13.09
CA LEU A 370 1.60 40.19 13.64
C LEU A 370 0.33 40.61 12.87
N GLN A 371 0.30 40.45 11.56
CA GLN A 371 -0.88 40.74 10.74
C GLN A 371 -2.05 39.83 11.14
N GLN A 372 -1.80 38.53 11.28
CA GLN A 372 -2.82 37.56 11.68
C GLN A 372 -3.31 37.78 13.10
N TYR A 373 -2.42 38.12 14.04
CA TYR A 373 -2.81 38.47 15.39
C TYR A 373 -3.69 39.73 15.41
N LYS A 374 -3.33 40.78 14.67
CA LYS A 374 -4.11 42.03 14.63
C LYS A 374 -5.50 41.85 14.00
N TYR A 375 -5.61 40.98 13.00
CA TYR A 375 -6.86 40.73 12.31
C TYR A 375 -7.83 39.89 13.17
N TRP A 376 -7.35 38.78 13.74
CA TRP A 376 -8.19 37.83 14.47
C TRP A 376 -8.31 38.13 15.97
N GLN A 377 -7.39 38.92 16.53
CA GLN A 377 -7.29 39.25 17.96
C GLN A 377 -7.47 38.03 18.89
N PRO A 378 -6.71 36.94 18.67
CA PRO A 378 -6.85 35.75 19.49
C PRO A 378 -6.41 36.02 20.93
N GLU A 379 -7.08 35.37 21.87
CA GLU A 379 -6.71 35.46 23.29
C GLU A 379 -5.46 34.66 23.62
N THR A 380 -5.07 33.69 22.78
CA THR A 380 -3.85 32.92 22.94
C THR A 380 -3.23 32.60 21.58
N VAL A 381 -1.93 32.87 21.48
CA VAL A 381 -1.09 32.41 20.37
C VAL A 381 -0.17 31.30 20.88
N ILE A 382 -0.13 30.18 20.18
CA ILE A 382 0.72 29.03 20.49
C ILE A 382 1.86 29.01 19.48
N VAL A 383 3.09 28.86 19.97
CA VAL A 383 4.27 28.71 19.11
C VAL A 383 5.06 27.51 19.57
N GLU A 384 5.40 26.60 18.65
CA GLU A 384 6.31 25.51 18.94
C GLU A 384 7.70 26.06 19.28
N ALA A 385 8.21 25.73 20.47
CA ALA A 385 9.47 26.25 20.98
C ALA A 385 10.70 25.53 20.40
N LYS A 386 10.79 25.47 19.06
CA LYS A 386 11.87 24.82 18.30
C LYS A 386 12.39 25.74 17.21
N ALA A 387 13.71 25.73 16.98
CA ALA A 387 14.37 26.51 15.92
C ALA A 387 13.93 28.00 15.86
N SER A 388 13.28 28.43 14.77
CA SER A 388 12.76 29.80 14.55
C SER A 388 11.61 30.19 15.49
N GLY A 389 10.95 29.23 16.13
CA GLY A 389 9.81 29.48 17.02
C GLY A 389 10.21 30.12 18.34
N LEU A 390 11.41 29.83 18.86
CA LEU A 390 11.92 30.49 20.08
C LEU A 390 12.15 32.00 19.86
N PRO A 391 12.90 32.44 18.84
CA PRO A 391 13.01 33.87 18.52
C PRO A 391 11.66 34.54 18.27
N LEU A 392 10.74 33.90 17.53
CA LEU A 392 9.41 34.45 17.26
C LEU A 392 8.62 34.66 18.56
N LEU A 393 8.63 33.66 19.44
CA LEU A 393 7.96 33.72 20.74
C LEU A 393 8.49 34.87 21.60
N TYR A 394 9.80 35.10 21.64
CA TYR A 394 10.37 36.23 22.40
C TYR A 394 9.94 37.58 21.83
N GLU A 395 9.96 37.74 20.50
CA GLU A 395 9.53 38.99 19.86
C GLU A 395 8.04 39.26 20.09
N LEU A 396 7.18 38.24 19.95
CA LEU A 396 5.75 38.41 20.18
C LEU A 396 5.46 38.77 21.65
N ARG A 397 6.18 38.18 22.62
CA ARG A 397 6.08 38.56 24.03
C ARG A 397 6.51 40.01 24.30
N GLN A 398 7.54 40.50 23.61
CA GLN A 398 7.96 41.91 23.71
C GLN A 398 6.92 42.88 23.13
N MET A 399 6.00 42.38 22.29
CA MET A 399 4.87 43.15 21.75
C MET A 399 3.60 43.01 22.59
N ASP A 400 3.69 42.49 23.83
CA ASP A 400 2.56 42.23 24.73
C ASP A 400 1.50 41.27 24.14
N ILE A 401 1.91 40.39 23.21
CA ILE A 401 1.04 39.37 22.65
C ILE A 401 1.00 38.15 23.60
N PRO A 402 -0.18 37.60 23.91
CA PRO A 402 -0.33 36.47 24.83
C PRO A 402 0.15 35.15 24.19
N VAL A 403 1.46 34.95 24.18
CA VAL A 403 2.11 33.77 23.57
C VAL A 403 2.46 32.69 24.58
N VAL A 404 1.99 31.48 24.30
CA VAL A 404 2.29 30.25 25.02
C VAL A 404 3.26 29.39 24.21
N SER A 405 4.33 28.93 24.85
CA SER A 405 5.25 27.96 24.24
C SER A 405 4.63 26.56 24.24
N PHE A 406 4.68 25.88 23.11
CA PHE A 406 4.39 24.46 23.02
C PHE A 406 5.69 23.66 22.89
N THR A 407 5.88 22.68 23.76
CA THR A 407 7.03 21.76 23.71
C THR A 407 6.51 20.33 23.79
N PRO A 408 6.82 19.46 22.81
CA PRO A 408 6.42 18.07 22.85
C PRO A 408 7.03 17.35 24.06
N SER A 409 6.23 16.60 24.81
CA SER A 409 6.72 15.77 25.93
C SER A 409 7.68 14.68 25.42
N LYS A 410 8.79 14.43 26.13
CA LYS A 410 9.71 13.32 25.78
C LYS A 410 8.95 11.99 25.75
N GLY A 411 8.92 11.34 24.59
CA GLY A 411 8.25 10.05 24.36
C GLY A 411 6.84 10.13 23.77
N ASN A 412 6.30 11.33 23.53
CA ASN A 412 5.02 11.52 22.85
C ASN A 412 5.29 11.87 21.38
N ASP A 413 5.27 10.86 20.51
CA ASP A 413 5.50 11.03 19.08
C ASP A 413 4.31 11.70 18.38
N LYS A 414 4.54 12.24 17.18
CA LYS A 414 3.54 12.99 16.40
C LYS A 414 2.26 12.18 16.19
N HIS A 415 2.40 10.88 15.93
CA HIS A 415 1.29 9.94 15.82
C HIS A 415 0.44 9.89 17.10
N SER A 416 1.05 9.76 18.28
CA SER A 416 0.31 9.73 19.55
C SER A 416 -0.48 11.01 19.81
N ARG A 417 0.07 12.18 19.43
CA ARG A 417 -0.63 13.48 19.56
C ARG A 417 -1.86 13.58 18.67
N ILE A 418 -1.75 13.14 17.42
CA ILE A 418 -2.87 13.19 16.47
C ILE A 418 -3.96 12.17 16.88
N ASN A 419 -3.57 10.97 17.32
CA ASN A 419 -4.51 9.99 17.87
C ASN A 419 -5.26 10.53 19.10
N ALA A 420 -4.64 11.39 19.91
CA ALA A 420 -5.28 12.00 21.08
C ALA A 420 -6.35 13.05 20.72
N VAL A 421 -6.35 13.58 19.50
CA VAL A 421 -7.35 14.54 19.01
C VAL A 421 -8.34 13.93 18.01
N ALA A 422 -8.00 12.81 17.37
CA ALA A 422 -8.84 12.11 16.41
C ALA A 422 -10.29 11.84 16.89
N PRO A 423 -10.56 11.46 18.16
CA PRO A 423 -11.92 11.28 18.65
C PRO A 423 -12.83 12.51 18.54
N LEU A 424 -12.26 13.73 18.55
CA LEU A 424 -13.03 14.98 18.38
C LEU A 424 -13.47 15.19 16.93
N PHE A 425 -12.66 14.73 15.98
CA PHE A 425 -13.02 14.70 14.56
C PHE A 425 -14.09 13.64 14.31
N GLU A 426 -13.88 12.42 14.82
CA GLU A 426 -14.81 11.32 14.66
C GLU A 426 -16.20 11.61 15.27
N SER A 427 -16.25 12.30 16.41
CA SER A 427 -17.52 12.74 17.03
C SER A 427 -18.20 13.90 16.29
N GLY A 428 -17.56 14.46 15.26
CA GLY A 428 -18.07 15.56 14.45
C GLY A 428 -18.09 16.89 15.20
N MET A 429 -17.17 17.10 16.15
CA MET A 429 -17.06 18.36 16.88
C MET A 429 -16.21 19.43 16.16
N ILE A 430 -15.53 19.05 15.07
CA ILE A 430 -14.64 19.92 14.31
C ILE A 430 -15.27 20.29 12.97
N TRP A 431 -15.30 21.60 12.70
CA TRP A 431 -15.92 22.20 11.52
C TRP A 431 -14.91 22.97 10.69
N ALA A 432 -15.15 23.02 9.38
CA ALA A 432 -14.35 23.79 8.44
C ALA A 432 -15.24 24.43 7.35
N PRO A 433 -14.96 25.67 6.93
CA PRO A 433 -15.71 26.31 5.85
C PRO A 433 -15.32 25.75 4.48
N ASP A 434 -16.20 25.91 3.48
CA ASP A 434 -15.89 25.59 2.08
C ASP A 434 -15.02 26.69 1.45
N GLN A 435 -13.75 26.70 1.85
CA GLN A 435 -12.76 27.69 1.43
C GLN A 435 -11.44 26.99 1.10
N LYS A 436 -10.69 27.55 0.15
CA LYS A 436 -9.44 26.94 -0.33
C LYS A 436 -8.42 26.65 0.78
N PHE A 437 -8.27 27.57 1.74
CA PHE A 437 -7.33 27.36 2.86
C PHE A 437 -7.75 26.18 3.75
N ALA A 438 -9.06 25.95 3.89
CA ALA A 438 -9.60 24.87 4.71
C ALA A 438 -9.43 23.52 4.01
N GLU A 439 -9.65 23.49 2.69
CA GLU A 439 -9.36 22.31 1.87
C GLU A 439 -7.88 21.92 1.98
N GLU A 440 -6.95 22.88 1.90
CA GLU A 440 -5.51 22.62 2.09
C GLU A 440 -5.20 21.97 3.45
N VAL A 441 -5.84 22.40 4.55
CA VAL A 441 -5.68 21.78 5.88
C VAL A 441 -6.27 20.38 5.91
N ILE A 442 -7.47 20.20 5.36
CA ILE A 442 -8.19 18.91 5.36
C ILE A 442 -7.40 17.86 4.57
N GLU A 443 -6.91 18.23 3.39
CA GLU A 443 -6.11 17.37 2.51
C GLU A 443 -4.80 16.95 3.19
N GLU A 444 -4.09 17.89 3.83
CA GLU A 444 -2.84 17.56 4.52
C GLU A 444 -3.08 16.65 5.75
N CYS A 445 -4.19 16.85 6.47
CA CYS A 445 -4.60 15.97 7.57
C CYS A 445 -5.02 14.58 7.07
N ALA A 446 -5.74 14.50 5.94
CA ALA A 446 -6.15 13.24 5.33
C ALA A 446 -4.98 12.49 4.67
N ALA A 447 -3.92 13.20 4.26
CA ALA A 447 -2.71 12.58 3.75
C ALA A 447 -1.78 12.07 4.87
N PHE A 448 -1.90 12.55 6.10
CA PHE A 448 -1.04 12.16 7.22
C PHE A 448 -1.31 10.72 7.69
N PRO A 449 -0.29 9.84 7.84
CA PRO A 449 1.13 10.13 8.01
C PRO A 449 1.97 10.06 6.74
N HIS A 450 1.36 9.85 5.58
CA HIS A 450 2.06 9.50 4.35
C HIS A 450 2.24 10.68 3.37
N GLY A 451 1.67 11.85 3.69
CA GLY A 451 1.78 13.09 2.93
C GLY A 451 3.21 13.64 2.90
N ASP A 452 3.52 14.41 1.85
CA ASP A 452 4.83 15.04 1.65
C ASP A 452 5.10 16.20 2.63
N HIS A 453 4.04 16.70 3.29
CA HIS A 453 4.08 17.78 4.26
C HIS A 453 3.18 17.47 5.46
N ASP A 454 3.55 18.03 6.61
CA ASP A 454 2.87 17.76 7.87
C ASP A 454 2.81 18.98 8.82
N ASP A 455 3.12 20.18 8.31
CA ASP A 455 3.16 21.44 9.06
C ASP A 455 1.74 21.90 9.46
N LEU A 456 0.75 21.78 8.55
CA LEU A 456 -0.64 22.12 8.86
C LEU A 456 -1.24 21.13 9.87
N VAL A 457 -0.80 19.87 9.83
CA VAL A 457 -1.20 18.85 10.79
C VAL A 457 -0.66 19.16 12.18
N ASP A 458 0.59 19.62 12.28
CA ASP A 458 1.18 20.03 13.57
C ASP A 458 0.46 21.24 14.16
N THR A 459 0.22 22.30 13.37
CA THR A 459 -0.50 23.48 13.87
C THR A 459 -1.92 23.15 14.35
N MET A 460 -2.67 22.35 13.57
CA MET A 460 -4.00 21.87 13.93
C MET A 460 -3.96 21.08 15.25
N THR A 461 -3.03 20.12 15.35
CA THR A 461 -2.93 19.25 16.54
C THR A 461 -2.62 20.08 17.79
N GLN A 462 -1.70 21.04 17.69
CA GLN A 462 -1.35 21.96 18.77
C GLN A 462 -2.55 22.78 19.24
N ALA A 463 -3.33 23.35 18.30
CA ALA A 463 -4.51 24.14 18.61
C ALA A 463 -5.57 23.30 19.33
N VAL A 464 -5.94 22.16 18.75
CA VAL A 464 -6.99 21.28 19.29
C VAL A 464 -6.60 20.73 20.67
N MET A 465 -5.34 20.34 20.86
CA MET A 465 -4.84 19.93 22.18
C MET A 465 -4.93 21.05 23.22
N ARG A 466 -4.68 22.31 22.84
CA ARG A 466 -4.78 23.44 23.76
C ARG A 466 -6.21 23.69 24.21
N PHE A 467 -7.18 23.64 23.30
CA PHE A 467 -8.60 23.75 23.66
C PHE A 467 -9.02 22.66 24.66
N ARG A 468 -8.52 21.44 24.47
CA ARG A 468 -8.75 20.32 25.40
C ARG A 468 -8.11 20.57 26.77
N GLN A 469 -6.83 20.96 26.81
CA GLN A 469 -6.11 21.23 28.07
C GLN A 469 -6.68 22.43 28.84
N GLY A 470 -7.23 23.41 28.14
CA GLY A 470 -7.92 24.55 28.76
C GLY A 470 -9.28 24.20 29.38
N GLY A 471 -9.76 22.95 29.25
CA GLY A 471 -11.08 22.53 29.70
C GLY A 471 -12.24 23.14 28.90
N LEU A 472 -11.92 23.77 27.77
CA LEU A 472 -12.89 24.47 26.92
C LEU A 472 -13.68 23.48 26.05
N ILE A 473 -13.14 22.29 25.82
CA ILE A 473 -13.77 21.17 25.12
C ILE A 473 -13.50 19.88 25.89
N LYS A 474 -14.57 19.13 26.16
CA LYS A 474 -14.53 17.84 26.86
C LYS A 474 -14.47 16.68 25.86
N HIS A 475 -13.76 15.60 26.20
CA HIS A 475 -13.74 14.39 25.41
C HIS A 475 -15.14 13.73 25.41
N PRO A 476 -15.58 13.09 24.32
CA PRO A 476 -16.86 12.37 24.27
C PRO A 476 -17.01 11.29 25.34
N GLU A 477 -15.89 10.72 25.81
CA GLU A 477 -15.82 9.70 26.86
C GLU A 477 -15.45 10.24 28.26
N ASP A 478 -15.29 11.57 28.43
CA ASP A 478 -15.01 12.12 29.76
C ASP A 478 -16.24 11.91 30.68
N TYR A 479 -16.01 11.37 31.88
CA TYR A 479 -17.05 11.12 32.89
C TYR A 479 -17.90 12.39 33.13
N VAL A 480 -19.22 12.26 33.01
CA VAL A 480 -20.16 13.32 33.41
C VAL A 480 -20.23 13.30 34.94
N ASP A 481 -19.52 14.22 35.60
CA ASP A 481 -19.66 14.39 37.05
C ASP A 481 -21.11 14.72 37.40
N GLU A 482 -21.72 13.89 38.25
CA GLU A 482 -23.03 14.20 38.85
C GLU A 482 -22.93 15.52 39.63
N LYS A 483 -23.89 16.42 39.43
CA LYS A 483 -23.97 17.71 40.13
C LYS A 483 -24.01 17.49 41.65
N GLN A 484 -22.86 17.55 42.32
CA GLN A 484 -22.83 17.53 43.78
C GLN A 484 -23.38 18.85 44.33
N GLN A 485 -24.28 18.74 45.31
CA GLN A 485 -24.84 19.90 45.99
C GLN A 485 -23.72 20.74 46.63
N PRO A 486 -23.80 22.08 46.56
CA PRO A 486 -22.74 22.95 47.06
C PRO A 486 -22.57 22.76 48.57
N ARG A 487 -21.40 22.24 48.97
CA ARG A 487 -21.02 22.17 50.39
C ARG A 487 -20.80 23.58 50.92
N ARG A 488 -21.57 23.96 51.94
CA ARG A 488 -21.43 25.23 52.65
C ARG A 488 -20.10 25.24 53.41
N LYS A 489 -19.11 25.94 52.87
CA LYS A 489 -17.81 26.14 53.55
C LYS A 489 -17.99 27.21 54.64
N VAL A 490 -17.64 26.86 55.87
CA VAL A 490 -17.55 27.80 57.00
C VAL A 490 -16.07 28.12 57.17
N TYR A 491 -15.72 29.41 57.21
CA TYR A 491 -14.36 29.87 57.45
C TYR A 491 -14.03 29.72 58.95
N TYR A 492 -12.86 29.16 59.26
CA TYR A 492 -12.25 29.22 60.60
C TYR A 492 -11.23 30.34 60.65
#